data_AF-A0A7R9ZUV8-F1
#
_entry.id   AF-A0A7R9ZUV8-F1
#
_cell.length_a   1.000
_cell.length_b   1.000
_cell.length_c   1.000
_cell.angle_alpha   90.00
_cell.angle_beta   90.00
_cell.angle_gamma   90.00
#
_symmetry.space_group_name_H-M   'P 1'
#
loop_
_entity.id
_entity.type
_entity.pdbx_description
1 polymer ?
#
loop_
_entity_poly.entity_id
_entity_poly.type
_entity_poly.pdbx_seq_one_letter_code
_entity_poly.pdbx_strand_id
1 'polypeptide(L)'
;AERYALPAVAFDEVLEEQRNADTPLGQQLRDRLEEIAAAVNNPKSPGPFLLPTSLTAQLVEASLTAKPARYRGFVLSGYPQALEETAATFMEDAPPPGEPEDDEGAADAPAEAPAQP
;
A
#
# COMPACT_ATOMS: atom_id res chain seq x y z
N ALA A 1 -12.82 11.44 -15.73
CA ALA A 1 -13.25 12.30 -14.61
C ALA A 1 -14.13 13.47 -15.07
N GLU A 2 -13.73 14.19 -16.12
CA GLU A 2 -14.45 15.38 -16.65
C GLU A 2 -15.93 15.16 -16.96
N ARG A 3 -16.28 14.02 -17.59
CA ARG A 3 -17.67 13.67 -17.93
C ARG A 3 -18.62 13.66 -16.72
N TYR A 4 -18.09 13.41 -15.52
CA TYR A 4 -18.84 13.31 -14.28
C TYR A 4 -18.52 14.45 -13.30
N ALA A 5 -17.72 15.44 -13.74
CA ALA A 5 -17.23 16.55 -12.91
C ALA A 5 -16.63 16.08 -11.56
N LEU A 6 -15.98 14.91 -11.57
CA LEU A 6 -15.27 14.37 -10.41
C LEU A 6 -13.82 14.87 -10.42
N PRO A 7 -13.20 15.14 -9.26
CA PRO A 7 -11.77 15.36 -9.17
C PRO A 7 -11.00 14.14 -9.71
N ALA A 8 -10.03 14.38 -10.58
CA ALA A 8 -9.01 13.40 -10.92
C ALA A 8 -7.81 13.64 -10.00
N VAL A 9 -7.31 12.57 -9.38
CA VAL A 9 -6.14 12.60 -8.52
C VAL A 9 -5.19 11.52 -9.04
N ALA A 10 -4.06 11.92 -9.61
CA ALA A 10 -2.99 10.99 -9.97
C ALA A 10 -2.01 10.87 -8.81
N PHE A 11 -1.56 9.65 -8.51
CA PHE A 11 -0.66 9.41 -7.38
C PHE A 11 0.67 10.17 -7.51
N ASP A 12 1.22 10.27 -8.72
CA ASP A 12 2.46 11.03 -8.97
C ASP A 12 2.27 12.53 -8.66
N GLU A 13 1.10 13.10 -8.97
CA GLU A 13 0.76 14.48 -8.61
C GLU A 13 0.66 14.66 -7.10
N VAL A 14 0.09 13.67 -6.39
CA VAL A 14 0.04 13.70 -4.91
C VAL A 14 1.45 13.75 -4.32
N LEU A 15 2.36 12.92 -4.82
CA LEU A 15 3.76 12.91 -4.37
C LEU A 15 4.44 14.24 -4.65
N GLU A 16 4.26 14.82 -5.84
CA GLU A 16 4.84 16.10 -6.20
C GLU A 16 4.27 17.26 -5.38
N GLU A 17 2.95 17.34 -5.23
CA GLU A 17 2.25 18.33 -4.41
C GLU A 17 2.76 18.30 -2.97
N GLN A 18 2.82 17.12 -2.35
CA GLN A 18 3.24 16.97 -0.96
C GLN A 18 4.74 17.22 -0.79
N ARG A 19 5.57 16.80 -1.74
CA ARG A 19 7.03 17.09 -1.71
C ARG A 19 7.30 18.59 -1.77
N ASN A 20 6.47 19.34 -2.49
CA ASN A 20 6.61 20.79 -2.62
C ASN A 20 5.89 21.57 -1.51
N ALA A 21 5.09 20.89 -0.69
CA ALA A 21 4.37 21.51 0.40
C ALA A 21 5.27 21.69 1.65
N ASP A 22 5.11 22.84 2.32
CA ASP A 22 5.74 23.12 3.62
C ASP A 22 4.90 22.56 4.78
N THR A 23 4.61 21.25 4.71
CA THR A 23 3.85 20.53 5.74
C THR A 23 4.75 19.50 6.43
N PRO A 24 4.41 19.07 7.67
CA PRO A 24 5.12 17.97 8.33
C PRO A 24 5.13 16.68 7.50
N LEU A 25 4.03 16.40 6.80
CA LEU A 25 3.90 15.23 5.93
C LEU A 25 4.79 15.35 4.68
N GLY A 26 4.87 16.55 4.09
CA GLY A 26 5.79 16.84 2.98
C GLY A 26 7.26 16.72 3.39
N GLN A 27 7.61 17.13 4.61
CA GLN A 27 8.95 16.92 5.15
C GLN A 27 9.27 15.43 5.32
N GLN A 28 8.35 14.65 5.91
CA GLN A 28 8.53 13.20 6.04
C GLN A 28 8.71 12.50 4.69
N LEU A 29 7.97 12.92 3.66
CA LEU A 29 8.14 12.40 2.31
C LEU A 29 9.54 12.72 1.77
N ARG A 30 10.03 13.94 1.91
CA ARG A 30 11.38 14.33 1.48
C ARG A 30 12.46 13.50 2.18
N ASP A 31 12.36 13.34 3.50
CA ASP A 31 13.31 12.57 4.29
C ASP A 31 13.36 11.10 3.82
N ARG A 32 12.20 10.48 3.58
CA ARG A 32 12.13 9.10 3.08
C ARG A 32 12.63 8.94 1.65
N LEU A 33 12.38 9.90 0.78
CA LEU A 33 12.92 9.88 -0.58
C LEU A 33 14.44 10.01 -0.58
N GLU A 34 15.02 10.79 0.33
CA GLU A 34 16.48 10.89 0.51
C GLU A 34 17.07 9.58 1.01
N GLU A 35 16.46 8.93 2.00
CA GLU A 35 16.88 7.60 2.49
C GLU A 35 16.84 6.55 1.36
N ILE A 36 15.76 6.52 0.57
CA ILE A 36 15.63 5.61 -0.57
C ILE A 36 16.72 5.91 -1.62
N ALA A 37 16.93 7.18 -1.96
CA ALA A 37 17.98 7.57 -2.90
C ALA A 37 19.37 7.13 -2.42
N ALA A 38 19.66 7.28 -1.12
CA ALA A 38 20.91 6.81 -0.54
C ALA A 38 21.04 5.27 -0.60
N ALA A 39 19.97 4.54 -0.32
CA ALA A 39 19.94 3.08 -0.37
C ALA A 39 20.09 2.54 -1.81
N VAL A 40 19.40 3.12 -2.80
CA VAL A 40 19.50 2.73 -4.21
C VAL A 40 20.91 2.91 -4.76
N ASN A 41 21.62 3.94 -4.31
CA ASN A 41 23.01 4.20 -4.71
C ASN A 41 24.04 3.31 -3.99
N ASN A 42 23.62 2.48 -3.03
CA ASN A 42 24.48 1.56 -2.29
C ASN A 42 24.06 0.10 -2.52
N PRO A 43 24.81 -0.68 -3.34
CA PRO A 43 24.48 -2.07 -3.65
C PRO A 43 24.45 -3.02 -2.44
N LYS A 44 24.99 -2.60 -1.30
CA LYS A 44 25.01 -3.38 -0.04
C LYS A 44 23.94 -2.91 0.94
N SER A 45 23.15 -1.90 0.58
CA SER A 45 22.08 -1.41 1.45
C SER A 45 20.98 -2.48 1.57
N PRO A 46 20.50 -2.79 2.78
CA PRO A 46 19.32 -3.63 2.96
C PRO A 46 18.01 -2.90 2.60
N GLY A 47 18.06 -1.62 2.21
CA GLY A 47 16.89 -0.78 1.94
C GLY A 47 16.84 0.43 2.88
N PRO A 48 15.75 1.22 2.87
CA PRO A 48 14.49 1.02 2.13
C PRO A 48 14.58 1.37 0.64
N PHE A 49 13.77 0.72 -0.20
CA PHE A 49 13.69 0.99 -1.65
C PHE A 49 12.33 1.52 -2.11
N LEU A 50 11.33 1.48 -1.23
CA LEU A 50 9.95 1.88 -1.49
C LEU A 50 9.45 2.75 -0.35
N LEU A 51 8.46 3.58 -0.62
CA LEU A 51 7.77 4.33 0.41
C LEU A 51 6.97 3.37 1.31
N PRO A 52 6.95 3.59 2.65
CA PRO A 52 6.10 2.81 3.53
C PRO A 52 4.62 2.98 3.20
N THR A 53 3.86 1.88 3.18
CA THR A 53 2.40 1.85 2.92
C THR A 53 1.62 2.82 3.81
N SER A 54 2.00 2.94 5.08
CA SER A 54 1.36 3.85 6.02
C SER A 54 1.58 5.32 5.66
N LEU A 55 2.73 5.67 5.08
CA LEU A 55 3.02 7.01 4.59
C LEU A 55 2.30 7.27 3.26
N THR A 56 2.27 6.30 2.34
CA THR A 56 1.56 6.46 1.05
C THR A 56 0.06 6.66 1.26
N ALA A 57 -0.56 5.90 2.16
CA ALA A 57 -1.96 6.08 2.55
C ALA A 57 -2.24 7.50 3.11
N GLN A 58 -1.40 7.99 4.03
CA GLN A 58 -1.54 9.34 4.60
C GLN A 58 -1.42 10.44 3.55
N LEU A 59 -0.50 10.30 2.58
CA LEU A 59 -0.32 11.26 1.48
C LEU A 59 -1.58 11.33 0.59
N VAL A 60 -2.14 10.16 0.26
CA VAL A 60 -3.36 10.06 -0.55
C VAL A 60 -4.55 10.66 0.20
N GLU A 61 -4.75 10.28 1.47
CA GLU A 61 -5.84 10.80 2.29
C GLU A 61 -5.77 12.33 2.40
N ALA A 62 -4.60 12.88 2.71
CA ALA A 62 -4.39 14.32 2.80
C ALA A 62 -4.73 15.05 1.49
N SER A 63 -4.37 14.48 0.32
CA SER A 63 -4.71 15.10 -0.97
C SER A 63 -6.20 15.00 -1.29
N LEU A 64 -6.85 13.88 -0.97
CA LEU A 64 -8.29 13.70 -1.13
C LEU A 64 -9.09 14.67 -0.24
N THR A 65 -8.64 14.92 1.00
CA THR A 65 -9.26 15.90 1.90
C THR A 65 -9.06 17.34 1.43
N ALA A 66 -7.90 17.65 0.84
CA ALA A 66 -7.58 19.01 0.39
C ALA A 66 -8.31 19.43 -0.88
N LYS A 67 -8.82 18.47 -1.69
CA LYS A 67 -9.47 18.73 -2.98
C LYS A 67 -11.00 18.74 -2.81
N PRO A 68 -11.65 19.92 -2.66
CA PRO A 68 -13.09 20.00 -2.48
C PRO A 68 -13.81 19.48 -3.73
N ALA A 69 -14.58 18.40 -3.57
CA ALA A 69 -15.39 17.84 -4.64
C ALA A 69 -16.79 18.46 -4.61
N ARG A 70 -17.22 19.03 -5.74
CA ARG A 70 -18.59 19.54 -5.91
C ARG A 70 -19.64 18.41 -5.89
N TYR A 71 -19.22 17.19 -6.23
CA TYR A 71 -20.02 15.97 -6.22
C TYR A 71 -19.37 14.93 -5.31
N ARG A 72 -20.13 13.93 -4.84
CA ARG A 72 -19.57 12.84 -4.04
C ARG A 72 -18.74 11.92 -4.93
N GLY A 73 -17.42 11.89 -4.69
CA GLY A 73 -16.50 10.94 -5.29
C GLY A 73 -15.25 11.59 -5.88
N PHE A 74 -14.31 10.73 -6.30
CA PHE A 74 -13.06 11.10 -6.95
C PHE A 74 -12.65 9.97 -7.89
N VAL A 75 -11.73 10.27 -8.81
CA VAL A 75 -11.04 9.27 -9.62
C VAL A 75 -9.58 9.27 -9.17
N LEU A 76 -9.15 8.19 -8.53
CA LEU A 76 -7.75 7.99 -8.14
C LEU A 76 -7.05 7.12 -9.18
N SER A 77 -5.89 7.56 -9.67
CA SER A 77 -5.10 6.86 -10.70
C SER A 77 -3.69 6.58 -10.21
N GLY A 78 -3.19 5.38 -10.48
CA GLY A 78 -1.85 4.95 -10.07
C GLY A 78 -1.73 4.49 -8.60
N TYR A 79 -2.85 4.44 -7.87
CA TYR A 79 -2.96 3.96 -6.49
C TYR A 79 -4.34 3.31 -6.26
N PRO A 80 -4.44 2.26 -5.44
CA PRO A 80 -3.36 1.51 -4.80
C PRO A 80 -2.61 0.60 -5.78
N GLN A 81 -1.34 0.30 -5.48
CA GLN A 81 -0.48 -0.61 -6.25
C GLN A 81 -0.33 -1.97 -5.55
N ALA A 82 -0.49 -2.01 -4.23
CA ALA A 82 -0.43 -3.21 -3.42
C ALA A 82 -1.74 -3.45 -2.61
N LEU A 83 -1.94 -4.68 -2.14
CA LEU A 83 -3.14 -5.03 -1.36
C LEU A 83 -3.14 -4.31 0.00
N GLU A 84 -1.96 -4.19 0.61
CA GLU A 84 -1.74 -3.52 1.88
C GLU A 84 -2.13 -2.04 1.82
N GLU A 85 -1.92 -1.39 0.69
CA GLU A 85 -2.31 0.01 0.44
C GLU A 85 -3.84 0.15 0.34
N THR A 86 -4.49 -0.86 -0.24
CA THR A 86 -5.95 -0.93 -0.30
C THR A 86 -6.53 -1.06 1.10
N ALA A 87 -5.97 -1.97 1.90
CA ALA A 87 -6.39 -2.17 3.28
C ALA A 87 -6.16 -0.91 4.13
N ALA A 88 -4.98 -0.29 4.00
CA ALA A 88 -4.63 0.91 4.77
C ALA A 88 -5.49 2.14 4.45
N THR A 89 -6.00 2.26 3.22
CA THR A 89 -6.71 3.48 2.77
C THR A 89 -8.22 3.32 2.70
N PHE A 90 -8.73 2.12 2.37
CA PHE A 90 -10.15 1.94 2.02
C PHE A 90 -10.90 0.93 2.89
N MET A 91 -10.20 0.17 3.74
CA MET A 91 -10.84 -0.83 4.60
C MET A 91 -10.89 -0.31 6.04
N GLU A 92 -12.09 -0.29 6.62
CA GLU A 92 -12.31 0.07 8.03
C GLU A 92 -11.85 -1.05 8.98
N ASP A 93 -11.78 -2.29 8.48
CA ASP A 93 -11.30 -3.49 9.14
C ASP A 93 -10.25 -4.14 8.22
N ALA A 94 -8.96 -4.04 8.57
CA ALA A 94 -7.94 -4.81 7.87
C ALA A 94 -8.26 -6.30 8.06
N PRO A 95 -8.23 -7.14 7.00
CA PRO A 95 -8.42 -8.57 7.19
C PRO A 95 -7.40 -9.05 8.23
N PRO A 96 -7.81 -9.89 9.20
CA PRO A 96 -6.89 -10.42 10.19
C PRO A 96 -5.70 -11.04 9.43
N PRO A 97 -4.46 -10.85 9.91
CA PRO A 97 -3.29 -11.42 9.26
C PRO A 97 -3.56 -12.91 9.06
N GLY A 98 -3.52 -13.35 7.80
CA GLY A 98 -3.87 -14.71 7.42
C GLY A 98 -3.15 -15.68 8.33
N GLU A 99 -3.90 -16.55 8.98
CA GLU A 99 -3.33 -17.71 9.65
C GLU A 99 -2.44 -18.43 8.63
N PRO A 100 -1.27 -18.95 9.03
CA PRO A 100 -0.45 -19.73 8.12
C PRO A 100 -1.34 -20.80 7.51
N GLU A 101 -1.42 -20.82 6.17
CA GLU A 101 -2.07 -21.89 5.44
C GLU A 101 -1.37 -23.19 5.87
N ASP A 102 -2.02 -23.94 6.77
CA ASP A 102 -1.59 -25.30 7.08
C ASP A 102 -1.60 -26.05 5.74
N ASP A 103 -0.41 -26.48 5.35
CA ASP A 103 -0.14 -27.34 4.20
C ASP A 103 -0.97 -28.63 4.38
N GLU A 104 -2.22 -28.65 3.89
CA GLU A 104 -3.05 -29.85 3.79
C GLU A 104 -2.51 -30.71 2.64
N GLY A 105 -1.33 -31.27 2.88
CA GLY A 105 -0.54 -32.05 1.94
C GLY A 105 -0.01 -33.36 2.52
N ALA A 106 -0.64 -33.95 3.53
CA ALA A 106 -0.25 -35.29 4.00
C ALA A 106 -1.33 -36.04 4.81
N ALA A 107 -2.30 -36.65 4.12
CA ALA A 107 -3.02 -37.78 4.68
C ALA A 107 -3.59 -38.69 3.58
N ASP A 108 -2.79 -39.66 3.12
CA ASP A 108 -3.29 -41.03 2.91
C ASP A 108 -2.11 -42.01 2.75
N ALA A 109 -1.70 -42.61 3.87
CA ALA A 109 -1.00 -43.89 3.85
C ALA A 109 -1.92 -44.89 4.56
N PRO A 110 -2.42 -45.94 3.90
CA PRO A 110 -3.37 -46.85 4.50
C PRO A 110 -2.68 -47.71 5.58
N ALA A 111 -3.33 -47.77 6.74
CA ALA A 111 -2.91 -48.56 7.88
C ALA A 111 -2.87 -50.06 7.56
N GLU A 112 -1.75 -50.67 7.96
CA GLU A 112 -1.42 -52.08 7.95
C GLU A 112 -2.50 -52.94 8.65
N ALA A 113 -3.03 -53.96 7.97
CA ALA A 113 -3.94 -54.95 8.55
C ALA A 113 -3.14 -56.08 9.22
N PRO A 114 -3.59 -56.64 10.36
CA PRO A 114 -2.81 -57.60 11.13
C PRO A 114 -2.78 -58.98 10.47
N ALA A 115 -1.59 -59.59 10.47
CA ALA A 115 -1.33 -60.96 10.03
C ALA A 115 -2.02 -61.99 10.94
N GLN A 116 -2.56 -63.06 10.35
CA GLN A 116 -2.78 -64.34 11.03
C GLN A 116 -2.40 -65.50 10.09
N PRO A 117 -1.73 -66.56 10.57
CA PRO A 117 -1.65 -67.85 9.89
C PRO A 117 -2.91 -68.69 10.09
#